data_AF-A0ABD0P5R6-F1
#
_entry.id   AF-A0ABD0P5R6-F1
#
_cell.length_a   1.000
_cell.length_b   1.000
_cell.length_c   1.000
_cell.angle_alpha   90.00
_cell.angle_beta   90.00
_cell.angle_gamma   90.00
#
_symmetry.space_group_name_H-M   'P 1'
#
loop_
_entity.id
_entity.type
_entity.pdbx_description
1 polymer ?
#
loop_
_entity_poly.entity_id
_entity_poly.type
_entity_poly.pdbx_seq_one_letter_code
_entity_poly.pdbx_strand_id
1 'polypeptide(L)' 'GMLSLVSSCIDRLSVYNSAAHFGECAGEEAGAAWKDILNLLYELLGKNTIAD' A
#
# COMPACT_ATOMS: atom_id res chain seq x y z
N GLY A 1 -11.26 -13.56 -0.93
CA GLY A 1 -12.08 -12.45 -1.48
C GLY A 1 -11.18 -11.26 -1.80
N MET A 2 -11.60 -10.35 -2.68
CA MET A 2 -10.76 -9.23 -3.14
C MET A 2 -10.21 -8.36 -1.99
N LEU A 3 -10.98 -8.18 -0.90
CA LEU A 3 -10.56 -7.47 0.31
C LEU A 3 -9.35 -8.12 1.02
N SER A 4 -9.29 -9.46 1.06
CA SER A 4 -8.16 -10.18 1.66
C SER A 4 -6.88 -9.99 0.86
N LEU A 5 -7.00 -9.85 -0.47
CA LEU A 5 -5.86 -9.62 -1.35
C LEU A 5 -5.32 -8.19 -1.16
N VAL A 6 -6.21 -7.21 -1.07
CA VAL A 6 -5.88 -5.81 -0.76
C VAL A 6 -5.24 -5.69 0.62
N SER A 7 -5.83 -6.31 1.65
CA SER A 7 -5.26 -6.33 3.01
C SER A 7 -3.86 -6.95 3.01
N SER A 8 -3.66 -8.07 2.30
CA SER A 8 -2.34 -8.72 2.21
C SER A 8 -1.29 -7.87 1.48
N CYS A 9 -1.71 -7.00 0.55
CA CYS A 9 -0.80 -6.04 -0.09
C CYS A 9 -0.40 -4.92 0.87
N ILE A 10 -1.37 -4.37 1.62
CA ILE A 10 -1.12 -3.35 2.64
C ILE A 10 -0.17 -3.90 3.72
N ASP A 11 -0.42 -5.11 4.24
CA ASP A 11 0.44 -5.72 5.26
C ASP A 11 1.88 -5.84 4.78
N ARG A 12 2.09 -6.33 3.55
CA ARG A 12 3.44 -6.45 2.96
C ARG A 12 4.12 -5.11 2.72
N LEU A 13 3.36 -4.09 2.32
CA LEU A 13 3.87 -2.74 2.13
C LEU A 13 4.16 -2.03 3.46
N SER A 14 3.38 -2.33 4.50
CA SER A 14 3.53 -1.78 5.85
C SER A 14 4.73 -2.35 6.61
N VAL A 15 5.26 -3.52 6.20
CA VAL A 15 6.52 -4.07 6.72
C VAL A 15 7.71 -3.19 6.31
N TYR A 16 7.62 -2.47 5.20
CA TYR A 16 8.64 -1.49 4.85
C TYR A 16 8.48 -0.27 5.77
N ASN A 17 9.47 -0.06 6.63
CA ASN A 17 9.48 1.01 7.63
C ASN A 17 9.40 2.43 7.01
N SER A 18 9.76 2.58 5.72
CA SER A 18 9.66 3.85 4.99
C SER A 18 9.74 3.68 3.46
N ALA A 19 9.33 4.72 2.75
CA ALA A 19 9.51 4.89 1.31
C ALA A 19 10.97 4.76 0.88
N ALA A 20 11.89 5.24 1.73
CA ALA A 20 13.32 5.18 1.49
C ALA A 20 13.80 3.72 1.49
N HIS A 21 13.41 2.93 2.48
CA HIS A 21 13.77 1.51 2.55
C HIS A 21 13.17 0.69 1.38
N PHE A 22 11.94 1.03 0.97
CA PHE A 22 11.32 0.44 -0.21
C PHE A 22 12.07 0.86 -1.50
N GLY A 23 12.45 2.12 -1.62
CA GLY A 23 13.20 2.66 -2.75
C GLY A 23 14.62 2.11 -2.85
N GLU A 24 15.28 1.80 -1.74
CA GLU A 24 16.58 1.13 -1.73
C GLU A 24 16.48 -0.31 -2.28
N CYS A 25 15.34 -0.99 -2.06
CA CYS A 25 15.12 -2.36 -2.53
C CYS A 25 14.59 -2.44 -3.97
N ALA A 26 13.69 -1.52 -4.35
CA ALA A 26 12.92 -1.57 -5.61
C ALA A 26 13.28 -0.45 -6.60
N GLY A 27 14.11 0.52 -6.19
CA GLY A 27 14.49 1.70 -6.96
C GLY A 27 13.83 2.99 -6.46
N GLU A 28 14.52 4.13 -6.63
CA GLU A 28 14.04 5.46 -6.17
C GLU A 28 12.66 5.82 -6.73
N GLU A 29 12.38 5.50 -7.99
CA GLU A 29 11.08 5.73 -8.63
C GLU A 29 9.96 4.93 -7.95
N ALA A 30 10.24 3.69 -7.56
CA ALA A 30 9.30 2.84 -6.84
C ALA A 30 9.09 3.34 -5.39
N GLY A 31 10.16 3.83 -4.74
CA GLY A 31 10.10 4.52 -3.46
C GLY A 31 9.22 5.76 -3.49
N ALA A 32 9.34 6.57 -4.55
CA ALA A 32 8.50 7.76 -4.74
C ALA A 32 7.02 7.41 -4.91
N ALA A 33 6.71 6.35 -5.67
CA ALA A 33 5.34 5.88 -5.89
C ALA A 33 4.74 5.10 -4.70
N TRP A 34 5.55 4.66 -3.73
CA TRP A 34 5.11 3.82 -2.61
C TRP A 34 3.95 4.44 -1.81
N LYS A 35 4.04 5.74 -1.53
CA LYS A 35 3.06 6.46 -0.72
C LYS A 35 1.73 6.62 -1.46
N ASP A 36 1.78 6.85 -2.76
CA ASP A 36 0.59 6.95 -3.62
C ASP A 36 -0.11 5.59 -3.74
N ILE A 37 0.64 4.50 -3.89
CA ILE A 37 0.09 3.14 -3.92
C ILE A 37 -0.60 2.80 -2.60
N LEU A 38 0.04 3.07 -1.45
CA LEU A 38 -0.57 2.85 -0.14
C LEU A 38 -1.87 3.65 0.03
N ASN A 39 -1.87 4.92 -0.34
CA ASN A 39 -3.06 5.77 -0.28
C ASN A 39 -4.21 5.20 -1.14
N LEU A 40 -3.93 4.74 -2.36
CA LEU A 40 -4.95 4.13 -3.22
C LEU A 40 -5.51 2.83 -2.62
N LEU A 41 -4.66 2.00 -2.01
CA LEU A 41 -5.08 0.77 -1.32
C LEU A 41 -5.95 1.07 -0.10
N TYR A 42 -5.57 2.06 0.71
CA TYR A 42 -6.37 2.51 1.85
C TYR A 42 -7.68 3.16 1.44
N GLU A 43 -7.70 3.96 0.38
CA GLU A 43 -8.92 4.53 -0.18
C GLU A 43 -9.88 3.43 -0.63
N LEU A 44 -9.37 2.40 -1.30
CA LEU A 44 -10.17 1.28 -1.78
C LEU A 44 -10.76 0.49 -0.60
N LEU A 45 -9.97 0.28 0.46
CA LEU A 45 -10.45 -0.37 1.69
C LEU A 45 -11.47 0.49 2.46
N GLY A 46 -11.19 1.78 2.62
CA GLY A 46 -12.04 2.72 3.35
C GLY A 46 -13.36 3.02 2.63
N LYS A 47 -13.35 3.11 1.29
CA LYS A 47 -14.58 3.22 0.49
C LYS A 47 -15.48 1.99 0.66
N ASN A 48 -14.90 0.81 0.90
CA ASN A 48 -15.68 -0.39 1.17
C ASN A 48 -16.21 -0.46 2.62
N THR A 49 -15.79 0.43 3.53
CA THR A 49 -16.25 0.47 4.93
C THR A 49 -17.42 1.44 5.14
N ILE A 50 -17.67 2.38 4.21
CA ILE A 50 -18.82 3.30 4.27
C ILE A 50 -20.04 2.73 3.50
N ALA A 51 -19.88 1.58 2.84
CA ALA A 51 -20.91 0.96 2.01
C ALA A 51 -21.74 -0.14 2.71
N ASP A 52 -21.54 -0.39 4.01
CA ASP A 52 -22.36 -1.30 4.83
C ASP A 52 -23.29 -0.54 5.79
#